data_AF-A0A9D8BYV7-F1
#
_entry.id   AF-A0A9D8BYV7-F1
#
_cell.length_a   1.000
_cell.length_b   1.000
_cell.length_c   1.000
_cell.angle_alpha   90.00
_cell.angle_beta   90.00
_cell.angle_gamma   90.00
#
_symmetry.space_group_name_H-M   'P 1'
#
loop_
_entity.id
_entity.type
_entity.pdbx_description
1 polymer ?
#
loop_
_entity_poly.entity_id
_entity_poly.type
_entity_poly.pdbx_seq_one_letter_code
_entity_poly.pdbx_strand_id
1 'polypeptide(L)'
;MQARDRFNQAVKLQTIHVHTAIYFSSDAPLIYAEEQQLNTDQQGIFLFTLGKGQFAGGLFNSLYKIPWEKLDYRVQIKIAIPPQPPQPNWNYQHNWIELGAVPIGIVPYALYALQTTDSHSIKSKGRIGSLKAEDSLVIRLDYPLELDDGIAVTLEGDRIPISSPSFFIHRDLVRNQLIIYFTAPYTGFVTWLIID
;
A
#
# COMPACT_ATOMS: atom_id res chain seq x y z
N MET A 1 -3.33 10.75 -4.95
CA MET A 1 -3.14 11.62 -3.75
C MET A 1 -3.25 13.07 -4.19
N GLN A 2 -3.49 14.01 -3.27
CA GLN A 2 -3.51 15.44 -3.57
C GLN A 2 -2.24 16.10 -3.00
N ALA A 3 -1.48 16.81 -3.84
CA ALA A 3 -0.33 17.59 -3.43
C ALA A 3 -0.81 18.96 -2.90
N ARG A 4 -0.33 19.32 -1.72
CA ARG A 4 -0.60 20.62 -1.10
C ARG A 4 0.69 21.28 -0.67
N ASP A 5 0.72 22.61 -0.75
CA ASP A 5 1.83 23.41 -0.26
C ASP A 5 1.74 23.64 1.26
N ARG A 6 2.73 24.35 1.82
CA ARG A 6 2.77 24.72 3.25
C ARG A 6 1.64 25.63 3.71
N PHE A 7 0.89 26.24 2.79
CA PHE A 7 -0.28 27.05 3.07
C PHE A 7 -1.58 26.26 2.87
N ASN A 8 -1.49 24.94 2.73
CA ASN A 8 -2.58 24.00 2.50
C ASN A 8 -3.33 24.26 1.17
N GLN A 9 -2.68 24.92 0.22
CA GLN A 9 -3.22 25.16 -1.12
C GLN A 9 -2.85 24.01 -2.04
N ALA A 10 -3.77 23.63 -2.93
CA ALA A 10 -3.51 22.59 -3.91
C ALA A 10 -2.42 23.04 -4.91
N VAL A 11 -1.45 22.17 -5.14
CA VAL A 11 -0.36 22.38 -6.10
C VAL A 11 -0.86 21.92 -7.46
N LYS A 12 -1.24 22.87 -8.33
CA LYS A 12 -1.98 22.62 -9.56
C LYS A 12 -1.08 22.75 -10.78
N LEU A 13 -1.24 21.83 -11.75
CA LEU A 13 -0.54 21.87 -13.04
C LEU A 13 0.97 22.05 -12.92
N GLN A 14 1.55 21.49 -11.87
CA GLN A 14 2.96 21.62 -11.55
C GLN A 14 3.63 20.25 -11.52
N THR A 15 4.87 20.23 -11.99
CA THR A 15 5.76 19.08 -11.85
C THR A 15 6.16 18.90 -10.39
N ILE A 16 6.03 17.68 -9.89
CA ILE A 16 6.46 17.25 -8.57
C ILE A 16 7.40 16.05 -8.70
N HIS A 17 8.24 15.88 -7.69
CA HIS A 17 9.05 14.66 -7.53
C HIS A 17 8.40 13.82 -6.44
N VAL A 18 8.30 12.52 -6.68
CA VAL A 18 7.78 11.53 -5.73
C VAL A 18 8.88 10.51 -5.48
N HIS A 19 9.23 10.33 -4.22
CA HIS A 19 10.15 9.31 -3.76
C HIS A 19 9.37 8.27 -2.96
N THR A 20 9.43 7.01 -3.41
CA THR A 20 8.78 5.89 -2.74
C THR A 20 9.82 4.92 -2.24
N ALA A 21 9.74 4.54 -0.97
CA ALA A 21 10.67 3.62 -0.35
C ALA A 21 9.95 2.51 0.40
N ILE A 22 10.44 1.28 0.26
CA ILE A 22 10.00 0.10 1.00
C ILE A 22 11.03 -0.15 2.09
N TYR A 23 10.54 -0.27 3.32
CA TYR A 23 11.32 -0.64 4.50
C TYR A 23 10.79 -1.95 5.08
N PHE A 24 11.67 -2.69 5.76
CA PHE A 24 11.26 -3.75 6.68
C PHE A 24 10.89 -3.11 8.03
N SER A 25 9.77 -3.52 8.66
CA SER A 25 9.22 -2.75 9.78
C SER A 25 9.95 -2.94 11.11
N SER A 26 10.50 -4.12 11.35
CA SER A 26 11.20 -4.45 12.60
C SER A 26 12.66 -3.97 12.65
N ASP A 27 13.35 -3.76 11.52
CA ASP A 27 14.80 -3.42 11.51
C ASP A 27 15.21 -2.17 10.69
N ALA A 28 14.27 -1.51 10.01
CA ALA A 28 14.50 -0.33 9.17
C ALA A 28 15.51 -0.41 7.98
N PRO A 29 16.00 -1.57 7.46
CA PRO A 29 16.80 -1.54 6.24
C PRO A 29 15.94 -1.05 5.07
N LEU A 30 16.51 -0.15 4.28
CA LEU A 30 15.91 0.26 3.00
C LEU A 30 15.95 -0.94 2.04
N ILE A 31 14.79 -1.47 1.71
CA ILE A 31 14.64 -2.64 0.85
C ILE A 31 14.71 -2.23 -0.61
N TYR A 32 13.98 -1.18 -0.96
CA TYR A 32 13.89 -0.67 -2.32
C TYR A 32 13.42 0.79 -2.27
N ALA A 33 14.03 1.67 -3.05
CA ALA A 33 13.56 3.01 -3.27
C ALA A 33 13.52 3.32 -4.77
N GLU A 34 12.55 4.12 -5.17
CA GLU A 34 12.49 4.71 -6.49
C GLU A 34 12.02 6.16 -6.46
N GLU A 35 12.40 6.90 -7.50
CA GLU A 35 12.00 8.27 -7.74
C GLU A 35 11.24 8.41 -9.07
N GLN A 36 10.20 9.23 -9.05
CA GLN A 36 9.37 9.54 -10.20
C GLN A 36 9.11 11.04 -10.29
N GLN A 37 9.15 11.57 -11.51
CA GLN A 37 8.72 12.91 -11.81
C GLN A 37 7.32 12.86 -12.42
N LEU A 38 6.37 13.56 -11.82
CA LEU A 38 4.96 13.52 -12.19
C LEU A 38 4.41 14.93 -12.33
N ASN A 39 3.31 15.08 -13.06
CA ASN A 39 2.58 16.34 -13.15
C ASN A 39 1.24 16.21 -12.44
N THR A 40 0.91 17.23 -11.65
CA THR A 40 -0.38 17.37 -10.97
C THR A 40 -1.46 17.89 -11.93
N ASP A 41 -2.72 17.54 -11.68
CA ASP A 41 -3.87 18.05 -12.45
C ASP A 41 -4.34 19.45 -11.99
N GLN A 42 -5.49 19.91 -12.49
CA GLN A 42 -6.08 21.22 -12.14
C GLN A 42 -6.56 21.29 -10.67
N GLN A 43 -6.70 20.15 -10.01
CA GLN A 43 -7.13 19.99 -8.63
C GLN A 43 -5.94 19.67 -7.70
N GLY A 44 -4.73 19.54 -8.27
CA GLY A 44 -3.52 19.15 -7.57
C GLY A 44 -3.43 17.67 -7.24
N ILE A 45 -4.21 16.84 -7.92
CA ILE A 45 -4.19 15.39 -7.79
C ILE A 45 -3.08 14.84 -8.67
N PHE A 46 -2.39 13.83 -8.15
CA PHE A 46 -1.43 13.04 -8.90
C PHE A 46 -1.63 11.55 -8.62
N LEU A 47 -1.25 10.75 -9.62
CA LEU A 47 -1.22 9.30 -9.58
C LEU A 47 0.19 8.85 -9.92
N PHE A 48 0.66 7.83 -9.21
CA PHE A 48 1.94 7.19 -9.48
C PHE A 48 1.78 5.68 -9.40
N THR A 49 2.70 4.96 -10.00
CA THR A 49 2.73 3.49 -9.97
C THR A 49 4.10 3.05 -9.50
N LEU A 50 4.09 2.30 -8.39
CA LEU A 50 5.30 1.71 -7.81
C LEU A 50 5.94 0.72 -8.81
N GLY A 51 7.26 0.82 -9.00
CA GLY A 51 8.04 -0.01 -9.93
C GLY A 51 8.13 0.57 -11.34
N LYS A 52 7.69 1.82 -11.54
CA LYS A 52 7.84 2.58 -12.80
C LYS A 52 8.80 3.76 -12.65
N GLY A 53 9.49 3.89 -11.52
CA GLY A 53 10.44 4.96 -11.25
C GLY A 53 11.88 4.60 -11.61
N GLN A 54 12.76 5.58 -11.40
CA GLN A 54 14.19 5.37 -11.42
C GLN A 54 14.63 4.81 -10.06
N PHE A 55 15.43 3.76 -10.07
CA PHE A 55 15.95 3.16 -8.84
C PHE A 55 16.78 4.18 -8.05
N ALA A 56 16.44 4.37 -6.77
CA ALA A 56 17.03 5.38 -5.88
C ALA A 56 17.79 4.77 -4.70
N GLY A 57 17.81 3.44 -4.55
CA GLY A 57 18.62 2.75 -3.55
C GLY A 57 17.90 1.58 -2.88
N GLY A 58 18.60 0.91 -1.96
CA GLY A 58 18.09 -0.23 -1.20
C GLY A 58 18.78 -1.56 -1.51
N LEU A 59 18.44 -2.58 -0.74
CA LEU A 59 19.02 -3.93 -0.85
C LEU A 59 18.71 -4.61 -2.19
N PHE A 60 17.51 -4.39 -2.73
CA PHE A 60 17.07 -4.96 -3.99
C PHE A 60 16.89 -3.85 -5.02
N ASN A 61 17.29 -4.11 -6.26
CA ASN A 61 17.14 -3.16 -7.37
C ASN A 61 15.89 -3.40 -8.23
N SER A 62 15.01 -4.30 -7.78
CA SER A 62 13.78 -4.66 -8.47
C SER A 62 12.79 -5.24 -7.48
N LEU A 63 11.51 -4.86 -7.64
CA LEU A 63 10.41 -5.40 -6.84
C LEU A 63 10.30 -6.92 -6.94
N TYR A 64 10.71 -7.53 -8.06
CA TYR A 64 10.66 -8.99 -8.25
C TYR A 64 11.68 -9.77 -7.41
N LYS A 65 12.71 -9.10 -6.90
CA LYS A 65 13.77 -9.72 -6.10
C LYS A 65 13.52 -9.61 -4.59
N ILE A 66 12.52 -8.83 -4.20
CA ILE A 66 12.17 -8.65 -2.80
C ILE A 66 11.55 -9.97 -2.29
N PRO A 67 12.03 -10.52 -1.17
CA PRO A 67 11.48 -11.73 -0.56
C PRO A 67 10.16 -11.40 0.14
N TRP A 68 9.10 -11.21 -0.66
CA TRP A 68 7.76 -10.82 -0.23
C TRP A 68 7.12 -11.76 0.80
N GLU A 69 7.68 -12.96 0.99
CA GLU A 69 7.33 -13.89 2.06
C GLU A 69 7.59 -13.30 3.47
N LYS A 70 8.47 -12.30 3.60
CA LYS A 70 8.67 -11.60 4.87
C LYS A 70 7.57 -10.56 5.03
N LEU A 71 6.63 -10.80 5.93
CA LEU A 71 5.32 -10.14 5.98
C LEU A 71 5.32 -8.67 6.42
N ASP A 72 6.49 -8.19 6.82
CA ASP A 72 6.68 -6.98 7.58
C ASP A 72 7.24 -5.83 6.72
N TYR A 73 6.55 -5.48 5.64
CA TYR A 73 6.96 -4.39 4.75
C TYR A 73 6.09 -3.14 4.90
N ARG A 74 6.73 -1.97 4.83
CA ARG A 74 6.07 -0.66 4.84
C ARG A 74 6.54 0.20 3.68
N VAL A 75 5.59 0.85 3.00
CA VAL A 75 5.85 1.81 1.93
C VAL A 75 5.78 3.21 2.50
N GLN A 76 6.91 3.90 2.52
CA GLN A 76 7.02 5.33 2.81
C GLN A 76 6.95 6.14 1.52
N ILE A 77 6.19 7.23 1.56
CA ILE A 77 6.02 8.14 0.43
C ILE A 77 6.51 9.53 0.84
N LYS A 78 7.38 10.10 0.01
CA LYS A 78 7.87 11.48 0.13
C LYS A 78 7.62 12.22 -1.18
N ILE A 79 7.35 13.51 -1.10
CA ILE A 79 7.19 14.38 -2.25
C ILE A 79 8.08 15.61 -2.14
N ALA A 80 8.61 16.09 -3.25
CA ALA A 80 9.28 17.38 -3.31
C ALA A 80 8.60 18.24 -4.37
N ILE A 81 8.20 19.44 -3.96
CA ILE A 81 7.44 20.37 -4.79
C ILE A 81 8.38 21.54 -5.11
N PRO A 82 8.73 21.75 -6.40
CA PRO A 82 9.52 22.91 -6.79
C PRO A 82 8.84 24.22 -6.37
N PRO A 83 9.59 25.24 -5.95
CA PRO A 83 9.01 26.53 -5.61
C PRO A 83 8.45 27.20 -6.86
N GLN A 84 7.36 27.95 -6.68
CA GLN A 84 6.81 28.83 -7.70
C GLN A 84 6.79 30.26 -7.14
N PRO A 85 7.54 31.21 -7.73
CA PRO A 85 8.37 31.12 -8.94
C PRO A 85 9.63 30.25 -8.78
N PRO A 86 10.22 29.72 -9.88
CA PRO A 86 11.42 28.88 -9.84
C PRO A 86 12.60 29.61 -9.18
N GLN A 87 13.26 28.95 -8.24
CA GLN A 87 14.44 29.46 -7.55
C GLN A 87 15.71 28.85 -8.17
N PRO A 88 16.76 29.66 -8.45
CA PRO A 88 18.06 29.14 -8.87
C PRO A 88 18.63 28.19 -7.82
N ASN A 89 19.24 27.08 -8.27
CA ASN A 89 19.88 26.08 -7.41
C ASN A 89 18.94 25.33 -6.44
N TRP A 90 17.63 25.35 -6.67
CA TRP A 90 16.71 24.52 -5.89
C TRP A 90 16.96 23.04 -6.21
N ASN A 91 17.37 22.27 -5.20
CA ASN A 91 17.56 20.83 -5.30
C ASN A 91 16.40 20.10 -4.61
N TYR A 92 15.65 19.33 -5.38
CA TYR A 92 14.52 18.53 -4.87
C TYR A 92 14.95 17.55 -3.77
N GLN A 93 16.18 17.04 -3.81
CA GLN A 93 16.69 16.06 -2.85
C GLN A 93 16.78 16.59 -1.40
N HIS A 94 16.87 17.92 -1.22
CA HIS A 94 16.89 18.56 0.10
C HIS A 94 15.52 19.05 0.56
N ASN A 95 14.47 18.84 -0.24
CA ASN A 95 13.14 19.43 -0.03
C ASN A 95 12.04 18.36 -0.01
N TRP A 96 12.37 17.14 0.43
CA TRP A 96 11.40 16.07 0.61
C TRP A 96 10.47 16.34 1.79
N ILE A 97 9.17 16.21 1.54
CA ILE A 97 8.09 16.25 2.51
C ILE A 97 7.53 14.84 2.62
N GLU A 98 7.51 14.30 3.83
CA GLU A 98 6.97 12.97 4.09
C GLU A 98 5.43 13.00 4.16
N LEU A 99 4.79 12.14 3.37
CA LEU A 99 3.33 11.96 3.37
C LEU A 99 2.88 10.83 4.30
N GLY A 100 3.83 10.04 4.79
CA GLY A 100 3.62 8.95 5.74
C GLY A 100 4.12 7.61 5.21
N ALA A 101 3.96 6.58 6.04
CA ALA A 101 4.31 5.20 5.73
C ALA A 101 3.13 4.26 6.01
N VAL A 102 2.78 3.45 5.00
CA VAL A 102 1.68 2.50 5.06
C VAL A 102 2.21 1.06 5.07
N PRO A 103 1.69 0.17 5.93
CA PRO A 103 2.00 -1.25 5.81
C PRO A 103 1.41 -1.79 4.51
N ILE A 104 2.16 -2.66 3.83
CA ILE A 104 1.67 -3.39 2.67
C ILE A 104 1.35 -4.82 3.09
N GLY A 105 0.20 -5.33 2.64
CA GLY A 105 -0.20 -6.70 2.89
C GLY A 105 0.63 -7.70 2.08
N ILE A 106 0.25 -8.97 2.16
CA ILE A 106 0.91 -10.04 1.41
C ILE A 106 0.74 -9.79 -0.09
N VAL A 107 1.85 -9.81 -0.82
CA VAL A 107 1.83 -9.83 -2.29
C VAL A 107 1.34 -11.21 -2.75
N PRO A 108 0.37 -11.33 -3.68
CA PRO A 108 -0.31 -12.60 -3.97
C PRO A 108 0.60 -13.80 -4.28
N TYR A 109 1.73 -13.61 -4.96
CA TYR A 109 2.68 -14.70 -5.23
C TYR A 109 3.37 -15.20 -3.95
N ALA A 110 3.67 -14.31 -3.01
CA ALA A 110 4.26 -14.68 -1.73
C ALA A 110 3.33 -15.57 -0.91
N LEU A 111 2.02 -15.34 -1.01
CA LEU A 111 1.01 -16.19 -0.36
C LEU A 111 1.14 -17.65 -0.78
N TYR A 112 1.31 -17.89 -2.08
CA TYR A 112 1.47 -19.24 -2.61
C TYR A 112 2.77 -19.90 -2.11
N ALA A 113 3.87 -19.15 -2.07
CA ALA A 113 5.14 -19.64 -1.53
C ALA A 113 5.06 -19.96 -0.02
N LEU A 114 4.38 -19.12 0.75
CA LEU A 114 4.18 -19.28 2.19
C LEU A 114 3.34 -20.52 2.53
N GLN A 115 2.34 -20.86 1.72
CA GLN A 115 1.55 -22.09 1.90
C GLN A 115 2.38 -23.39 1.73
N THR A 116 3.53 -23.30 1.08
CA THR A 116 4.41 -24.46 0.84
C THR A 116 5.54 -24.57 1.86
N THR A 117 5.73 -23.55 2.69
CA THR A 117 6.83 -23.47 3.66
C THR A 117 6.24 -23.59 5.07
N ASP A 118 6.51 -24.69 5.76
CA ASP A 118 5.99 -25.02 7.12
C ASP A 118 6.40 -24.01 8.24
N SER A 119 6.94 -22.84 7.90
CA SER A 119 7.47 -21.87 8.87
C SER A 119 6.46 -20.86 9.39
N HIS A 120 5.31 -20.69 8.74
CA HIS A 120 4.28 -19.73 9.16
C HIS A 120 2.97 -20.44 9.51
N SER A 121 2.45 -20.19 10.71
CA SER A 121 1.17 -20.73 11.16
C SER A 121 -0.01 -19.88 10.66
N ILE A 122 -1.07 -20.56 10.22
CA ILE A 122 -2.29 -19.88 9.76
C ILE A 122 -3.08 -19.41 10.99
N LYS A 123 -3.07 -18.10 11.25
CA LYS A 123 -3.88 -17.45 12.28
C LYS A 123 -5.36 -17.39 11.90
N SER A 124 -5.68 -17.14 10.64
CA SER A 124 -7.08 -17.14 10.18
C SER A 124 -7.17 -17.40 8.69
N LYS A 125 -8.12 -18.21 8.26
CA LYS A 125 -8.47 -18.34 6.85
C LYS A 125 -9.97 -18.51 6.72
N GLY A 126 -10.54 -17.95 5.66
CA GLY A 126 -11.96 -18.11 5.41
C GLY A 126 -12.44 -17.44 4.14
N ARG A 127 -13.71 -17.69 3.85
CA ARG A 127 -14.44 -17.08 2.74
C ARG A 127 -15.81 -16.68 3.26
N ILE A 128 -16.15 -15.40 3.12
CA ILE A 128 -17.45 -14.88 3.53
C ILE A 128 -18.50 -15.24 2.47
N GLY A 129 -19.77 -15.30 2.89
CA GLY A 129 -20.90 -15.46 1.97
C GLY A 129 -21.05 -14.28 0.99
N SER A 130 -21.93 -14.42 -0.01
CA SER A 130 -22.15 -13.38 -1.03
C SER A 130 -22.61 -12.06 -0.36
N LEU A 131 -21.71 -11.09 -0.29
CA LEU A 131 -21.98 -9.72 0.16
C LEU A 131 -22.92 -9.05 -0.84
N LYS A 132 -23.77 -8.15 -0.36
CA LYS A 132 -24.77 -7.44 -1.17
C LYS A 132 -24.61 -5.94 -0.99
N ALA A 133 -23.82 -5.33 -1.88
CA ALA A 133 -23.54 -3.90 -1.90
C ALA A 133 -23.04 -3.36 -0.55
N GLU A 134 -22.03 -4.03 0.02
CA GLU A 134 -21.43 -3.64 1.29
C GLU A 134 -20.26 -2.67 1.07
N ASP A 135 -20.14 -1.65 1.93
CA ASP A 135 -19.02 -0.69 1.92
C ASP A 135 -17.82 -1.16 2.74
N SER A 136 -18.05 -2.09 3.66
CA SER A 136 -16.98 -2.69 4.46
C SER A 136 -17.31 -4.10 4.92
N LEU A 137 -16.26 -4.87 5.27
CA LEU A 137 -16.36 -6.19 5.86
C LEU A 137 -15.51 -6.25 7.13
N VAL A 138 -16.09 -6.73 8.23
CA VAL A 138 -15.37 -6.99 9.48
C VAL A 138 -15.11 -8.49 9.62
N ILE A 139 -13.85 -8.87 9.75
CA ILE A 139 -13.41 -10.23 10.06
C ILE A 139 -12.90 -10.24 11.49
N ARG A 140 -13.63 -10.92 12.38
CA ARG A 140 -13.20 -11.13 13.76
C ARG A 140 -12.28 -12.33 13.83
N LEU A 141 -11.24 -12.21 14.64
CA LEU A 141 -10.17 -13.21 14.72
C LEU A 141 -10.23 -13.91 16.07
N ASP A 142 -10.02 -15.22 16.03
CA ASP A 142 -9.92 -16.05 17.25
C ASP A 142 -8.51 -15.95 17.88
N TYR A 143 -7.50 -15.67 17.06
CA TYR A 143 -6.12 -15.46 17.47
C TYR A 143 -5.75 -13.97 17.42
N PRO A 144 -4.87 -13.48 18.31
CA PRO A 144 -4.41 -12.09 18.30
C PRO A 144 -3.78 -11.67 16.97
N LEU A 145 -4.29 -10.59 16.40
CA LEU A 145 -3.71 -9.88 15.27
C LEU A 145 -2.48 -9.11 15.76
N GLU A 146 -1.36 -9.31 15.08
CA GLU A 146 -0.11 -8.62 15.35
C GLU A 146 0.20 -7.62 14.23
N LEU A 147 1.13 -6.71 14.52
CA LEU A 147 1.52 -5.66 13.57
C LEU A 147 2.18 -6.27 12.32
N ASP A 148 2.87 -7.38 12.52
CA ASP A 148 3.75 -8.01 11.52
C ASP A 148 3.04 -9.15 10.78
N ASP A 149 1.81 -9.51 11.18
CA ASP A 149 1.03 -10.59 10.57
C ASP A 149 0.88 -10.37 9.06
N GLY A 150 0.99 -11.44 8.30
CA GLY A 150 0.75 -11.41 6.88
C GLY A 150 -0.73 -11.46 6.57
N ILE A 151 -1.24 -10.51 5.78
CA ILE A 151 -2.66 -10.46 5.43
C ILE A 151 -2.83 -10.45 3.91
N ALA A 152 -3.59 -11.42 3.40
CA ALA A 152 -4.05 -11.49 2.02
C ALA A 152 -5.58 -11.47 1.97
N VAL A 153 -6.11 -10.66 1.05
CA VAL A 153 -7.55 -10.55 0.80
C VAL A 153 -7.78 -10.60 -0.71
N THR A 154 -8.75 -11.42 -1.12
CA THR A 154 -9.13 -11.62 -2.52
C THR A 154 -10.63 -11.37 -2.68
N LEU A 155 -10.99 -10.59 -3.70
CA LEU A 155 -12.38 -10.34 -4.09
C LEU A 155 -12.77 -11.29 -5.23
N GLU A 156 -13.85 -12.05 -5.06
CA GLU A 156 -14.41 -12.97 -6.04
C GLU A 156 -15.81 -12.52 -6.50
N GLY A 157 -15.96 -12.20 -7.79
CA GLY A 157 -17.25 -11.80 -8.38
C GLY A 157 -18.21 -12.97 -8.60
N ASP A 158 -19.52 -12.73 -8.43
CA ASP A 158 -20.56 -13.79 -8.45
C ASP A 158 -21.00 -14.19 -9.88
N ARG A 159 -20.89 -13.31 -10.90
CA ARG A 159 -21.04 -13.61 -12.36
C ARG A 159 -20.82 -12.34 -13.20
N ILE A 160 -20.20 -12.50 -14.39
CA ILE A 160 -19.90 -11.46 -15.41
C ILE A 160 -18.84 -10.46 -14.90
N PRO A 161 -17.80 -10.06 -15.67
CA PRO A 161 -16.75 -9.20 -15.15
C PRO A 161 -17.27 -7.79 -14.95
N ILE A 162 -17.81 -7.52 -13.76
CA ILE A 162 -17.88 -6.18 -13.21
C ILE A 162 -16.50 -5.89 -12.64
N SER A 163 -15.97 -4.68 -12.85
CA SER A 163 -14.73 -4.27 -12.20
C SER A 163 -14.87 -4.43 -10.69
N SER A 164 -14.07 -5.30 -10.07
CA SER A 164 -14.00 -5.35 -8.60
C SER A 164 -13.49 -4.01 -8.08
N PRO A 165 -14.12 -3.42 -7.07
CA PRO A 165 -13.62 -2.19 -6.46
C PRO A 165 -12.24 -2.46 -5.84
N SER A 166 -11.42 -1.43 -5.75
CA SER A 166 -10.23 -1.49 -4.88
C SER A 166 -10.68 -1.54 -3.42
N PHE A 167 -9.82 -2.06 -2.55
CA PHE A 167 -10.08 -2.14 -1.11
C PHE A 167 -8.88 -1.72 -0.28
N PHE A 168 -9.12 -1.36 0.97
CA PHE A 168 -8.10 -1.06 1.97
C PHE A 168 -8.31 -1.94 3.19
N ILE A 169 -7.20 -2.37 3.79
CA ILE A 169 -7.21 -3.20 4.98
C ILE A 169 -6.84 -2.33 6.19
N HIS A 170 -7.67 -2.37 7.22
CA HIS A 170 -7.40 -1.75 8.51
C HIS A 170 -7.28 -2.84 9.59
N ARG A 171 -6.14 -2.84 10.27
CA ARG A 171 -5.87 -3.70 11.42
C ARG A 171 -6.33 -3.00 12.69
N ASP A 172 -7.34 -3.54 13.36
CA ASP A 172 -7.78 -3.07 14.68
C ASP A 172 -7.27 -4.07 15.72
N LEU A 173 -6.04 -3.82 16.20
CA LEU A 173 -5.34 -4.65 17.18
C LEU A 173 -6.06 -4.68 18.54
N VAL A 174 -6.78 -3.60 18.88
CA VAL A 174 -7.48 -3.47 20.17
C VAL A 174 -8.70 -4.37 20.22
N ARG A 175 -9.46 -4.44 19.11
CA ARG A 175 -10.66 -5.27 19.01
C ARG A 175 -10.41 -6.64 18.38
N ASN A 176 -9.15 -6.96 18.09
CA ASN A 176 -8.74 -8.19 17.43
C ASN A 176 -9.53 -8.49 16.13
N GLN A 177 -9.59 -7.51 15.25
CA GLN A 177 -10.39 -7.60 14.02
C GLN A 177 -9.67 -6.97 12.83
N LEU A 178 -9.95 -7.52 11.66
CA LEU A 178 -9.58 -6.96 10.38
C LEU A 178 -10.80 -6.29 9.75
N ILE A 179 -10.65 -5.04 9.31
CA ILE A 179 -11.71 -4.33 8.60
C ILE A 179 -11.25 -4.08 7.17
N ILE A 180 -12.03 -4.54 6.20
CA ILE A 180 -11.80 -4.31 4.78
C ILE A 180 -12.78 -3.23 4.34
N TYR A 181 -12.27 -2.11 3.83
CA TYR A 181 -13.07 -1.03 3.26
C TYR A 181 -13.05 -1.12 1.73
N PHE A 182 -14.21 -1.05 1.09
CA PHE A 182 -14.30 -1.04 -0.37
C PHE A 182 -14.40 0.40 -0.88
N THR A 183 -13.80 0.65 -2.05
CA THR A 183 -13.87 1.98 -2.72
C THR A 183 -15.22 2.28 -3.37
N ALA A 184 -16.04 1.24 -3.56
CA ALA A 184 -17.43 1.32 -3.98
C ALA A 184 -18.18 0.10 -3.39
N PRO A 185 -19.51 0.17 -3.23
CA PRO A 185 -20.30 -0.93 -2.69
C PRO A 185 -20.01 -2.25 -3.41
N TYR A 186 -19.53 -3.25 -2.66
CA TYR A 186 -19.08 -4.52 -3.21
C TYR A 186 -20.17 -5.59 -3.12
N THR A 187 -20.34 -6.33 -4.21
CA THR A 187 -21.22 -7.51 -4.29
C THR A 187 -20.42 -8.70 -4.79
N GLY A 188 -20.33 -9.74 -3.98
CA GLY A 188 -19.52 -10.91 -4.27
C GLY A 188 -18.98 -11.57 -3.02
N PHE A 189 -18.00 -12.44 -3.17
CA PHE A 189 -17.36 -13.12 -2.05
C PHE A 189 -16.01 -12.47 -1.74
N VAL A 190 -15.59 -12.62 -0.50
CA VAL A 190 -14.28 -12.19 -0.02
C VAL A 190 -13.62 -13.38 0.64
N THR A 191 -12.43 -13.71 0.17
CA THR A 191 -11.58 -14.74 0.77
C THR A 191 -10.41 -14.06 1.44
N TRP A 192 -10.05 -14.52 2.64
CA TRP A 192 -8.92 -14.00 3.39
C TRP A 192 -8.01 -15.11 3.90
N LEU A 193 -6.74 -14.75 4.09
CA LEU A 193 -5.73 -15.56 4.75
C LEU A 193 -4.86 -14.63 5.59
N ILE A 194 -4.70 -14.99 6.86
CA ILE A 194 -3.85 -14.34 7.84
C ILE A 194 -2.90 -15.40 8.39
N ILE A 195 -1.62 -15.07 8.36
CA ILE A 195 -0.54 -15.89 8.88
C ILE A 195 0.31 -15.07 9.87
N ASP A 196 0.98 -15.75 10.77
CA ASP A 196 1.94 -15.15 11.71
C ASP A 196 3.21 -14.61 11.05
#